data_AF-A0A9D7EQF1-F1
#
_entry.id   AF-A0A9D7EQF1-F1
#
_cell.length_a   1.000
_cell.length_b   1.000
_cell.length_c   1.000
_cell.angle_alpha   90.00
_cell.angle_beta   90.00
_cell.angle_gamma   90.00
#
_symmetry.space_group_name_H-M   'P 1'
#
loop_
_entity.id
_entity.type
_entity.pdbx_description
1 polymer ?
#
loop_
_entity_poly.entity_id
_entity_poly.type
_entity_poly.pdbx_seq_one_letter_code
_entity_poly.pdbx_strand_id
1 'polypeptide(L)'
;MVLNQLALGFTYLDQTRTLFVYDGNHHPTSAINQSWNIGLSVWENQSRSESEYNGLGNRTLERESNWISGAWLATDVDTFKYNGLNQNNQSVHWDIPGNEVTRDDISYDGSGNLVEVISYVFFGSWFPLIAM
;
A
#
# COMPACT_ATOMS: atom_id res chain seq x y z
N MET A 1 -6.33 16.26 1.52
CA MET A 1 -7.63 15.57 1.63
C MET A 1 -8.35 15.71 0.31
N VAL A 2 -8.95 14.63 -0.18
CA VAL A 2 -9.88 14.65 -1.32
C VAL A 2 -11.27 14.28 -0.79
N LEU A 3 -12.32 15.00 -1.20
CA LEU A 3 -13.71 14.81 -0.76
C LEU A 3 -14.60 14.68 -1.99
N ASN A 4 -15.39 13.61 -2.05
CA ASN A 4 -16.39 13.39 -3.09
C ASN A 4 -17.79 13.59 -2.52
N GLN A 5 -18.63 14.31 -3.27
CA GLN A 5 -20.00 14.62 -2.89
C GLN A 5 -20.97 14.31 -4.03
N LEU A 6 -22.19 13.90 -3.67
CA LEU A 6 -23.32 13.71 -4.58
C LEU A 6 -24.27 14.90 -4.46
N ALA A 7 -24.60 15.54 -5.59
CA ALA A 7 -25.61 16.60 -5.62
C ALA A 7 -27.02 16.01 -5.72
N LEU A 8 -27.89 16.35 -4.75
CA LEU A 8 -29.31 16.01 -4.73
C LEU A 8 -30.12 17.31 -4.66
N GLY A 9 -30.39 17.89 -5.83
CA GLY A 9 -31.06 19.19 -5.93
C GLY A 9 -30.21 20.33 -5.36
N PHE A 10 -30.64 20.93 -4.26
CA PHE A 10 -29.95 22.04 -3.58
C PHE A 10 -29.04 21.57 -2.41
N THR A 11 -28.85 20.25 -2.26
CA THR A 11 -28.05 19.68 -1.18
C THR A 11 -26.90 18.86 -1.73
N TYR A 12 -25.76 18.89 -1.04
CA TYR A 12 -24.60 18.06 -1.31
C TYR A 12 -24.47 17.02 -0.21
N LEU A 13 -24.35 15.76 -0.60
CA LEU A 13 -24.21 14.63 0.29
C LEU A 13 -22.78 14.09 0.18
N ASP A 14 -22.06 14.09 1.30
CA ASP A 14 -20.74 13.47 1.38
C ASP A 14 -20.82 11.97 1.02
N GLN A 15 -19.85 11.49 0.25
CA GLN A 15 -19.79 10.09 -0.19
C GLN A 15 -18.53 9.41 0.35
N THR A 16 -17.38 9.91 -0.10
CA THR A 16 -16.08 9.36 0.28
C THR A 16 -15.09 10.49 0.51
N ARG A 17 -14.11 10.24 1.38
CA ARG A 17 -12.94 11.09 1.50
C ARG A 17 -11.67 10.27 1.62
N THR A 18 -10.58 10.86 1.16
CA THR A 18 -9.23 10.30 1.34
C THR A 18 -8.39 11.30 2.13
N LEU A 19 -7.87 10.84 3.27
CA LEU A 19 -6.94 11.57 4.12
C LEU A 19 -5.52 11.14 3.77
N PHE A 20 -4.59 12.09 3.65
CA PHE A 20 -3.20 11.82 3.30
C PHE A 20 -2.27 12.34 4.39
N VAL A 21 -1.22 11.57 4.67
CA VAL A 21 -0.09 11.96 5.50
C VAL A 21 1.17 11.90 4.65
N TYR A 22 2.06 12.87 4.84
CA TYR A 22 3.29 12.99 4.08
C TYR A 22 4.50 13.02 5.02
N ASP A 23 5.63 12.50 4.56
CA ASP A 23 6.92 12.70 5.22
C ASP A 23 7.47 14.12 5.00
N GLY A 24 8.62 14.42 5.61
CA GLY A 24 9.30 15.71 5.45
C GLY A 24 9.82 16.00 4.04
N ASN A 25 9.87 14.99 3.17
CA ASN A 25 10.26 15.09 1.76
C ASN A 25 9.04 15.14 0.82
N HIS A 26 7.83 15.25 1.36
CA HIS A 26 6.55 15.28 0.64
C HIS A 26 6.17 13.98 -0.08
N HIS A 27 6.71 12.84 0.34
CA HIS A 27 6.20 11.55 -0.11
C HIS A 27 4.99 11.13 0.73
N PRO A 28 3.90 10.61 0.13
CA PRO A 28 2.74 10.13 0.87
C PRO A 28 3.12 8.86 1.65
N THR A 29 3.05 8.92 2.97
CA THR A 29 3.34 7.80 3.87
C THR A 29 2.11 7.06 4.33
N SER A 30 0.93 7.68 4.22
CA SER A 30 -0.34 7.00 4.44
C SER A 30 -1.48 7.66 3.69
N ALA A 31 -2.41 6.84 3.19
CA ALA A 31 -3.72 7.28 2.74
C ALA A 31 -4.81 6.48 3.47
N ILE A 32 -5.82 7.16 4.02
CA ILE A 32 -6.98 6.51 4.64
C ILE A 32 -8.23 6.88 3.83
N ASN A 33 -8.91 5.87 3.30
CA ASN A 33 -10.20 6.02 2.64
C ASN A 33 -11.33 5.84 3.65
N GLN A 34 -12.27 6.77 3.64
CA GLN A 34 -13.44 6.75 4.50
C GLN A 34 -14.71 6.97 3.68
N SER A 35 -15.79 6.32 4.09
CA SER A 35 -17.14 6.52 3.56
C SER A 35 -17.98 7.29 4.57
N TRP A 36 -18.95 8.06 4.09
CA TRP A 36 -19.89 8.75 4.95
C TRP A 36 -21.06 7.83 5.31
N ASN A 37 -21.20 7.49 6.59
CA ASN A 37 -22.38 6.79 7.09
C ASN A 37 -23.47 7.82 7.41
N ILE A 38 -24.47 7.91 6.53
CA ILE A 38 -25.58 8.86 6.65
C ILE A 38 -26.43 8.58 7.90
N GLY A 39 -26.67 7.30 8.21
CA GLY A 39 -27.51 6.90 9.34
C GLY A 39 -26.91 7.26 10.69
N LEU A 40 -25.58 7.25 10.79
CA LEU A 40 -24.85 7.61 12.01
C LEU A 40 -24.26 9.02 11.97
N SER A 41 -24.29 9.69 10.81
CA SER A 41 -23.65 10.99 10.56
C SER A 41 -22.17 11.02 10.98
N VAL A 42 -21.43 9.97 10.62
CA VAL A 42 -19.98 9.85 10.88
C VAL A 42 -19.23 9.32 9.66
N TRP A 43 -17.94 9.65 9.59
CA TRP A 43 -17.02 9.03 8.64
C TRP A 43 -16.57 7.68 9.16
N GLU A 44 -16.72 6.63 8.35
CA GLU A 44 -16.27 5.29 8.67
C GLU A 44 -15.04 4.92 7.85
N ASN A 45 -14.04 4.37 8.52
CA ASN A 45 -12.84 3.81 7.86
C ASN A 45 -13.24 2.67 6.92
N GLN A 46 -12.59 2.62 5.75
CA GLN A 46 -12.77 1.55 4.76
C GLN A 46 -11.46 0.82 4.52
N SER A 47 -10.47 1.55 4.01
CA SER A 47 -9.13 1.02 3.72
C SER A 47 -8.05 2.02 4.09
N ARG A 48 -6.84 1.52 4.27
CA ARG A 48 -5.64 2.30 4.52
C ARG A 48 -4.46 1.73 3.73
N SER A 49 -3.75 2.62 3.06
CA SER A 49 -2.41 2.35 2.54
C SER A 49 -1.36 3.01 3.43
N GLU A 50 -0.21 2.36 3.59
CA GLU A 50 0.97 2.86 4.28
C GLU A 50 2.19 2.65 3.39
N SER A 51 3.11 3.61 3.35
CA SER A 51 4.33 3.52 2.53
C SER A 51 5.55 4.03 3.26
N GLU A 52 6.69 3.38 3.03
CA GLU A 52 8.00 3.82 3.48
C GLU A 52 8.91 4.09 2.29
N TYR A 53 9.84 5.03 2.44
CA TYR A 53 10.75 5.44 1.38
C TYR A 53 12.20 5.42 1.88
N ASN A 54 13.13 5.05 0.99
CA ASN A 54 14.55 5.19 1.26
C ASN A 54 15.01 6.66 1.12
N GLY A 55 16.28 6.93 1.42
CA GLY A 55 16.86 8.28 1.32
C GLY A 55 16.94 8.86 -0.10
N LEU A 56 16.70 8.05 -1.14
CA LEU A 56 16.61 8.48 -2.53
C LEU A 56 15.16 8.74 -2.97
N GLY A 57 14.18 8.55 -2.08
CA GLY A 57 12.75 8.74 -2.36
C GLY A 57 12.08 7.55 -3.05
N ASN A 58 12.75 6.39 -3.17
CA ASN A 58 12.07 5.20 -3.67
C ASN A 58 11.27 4.54 -2.55
N ARG A 59 10.08 4.05 -2.88
CA ARG A 59 9.26 3.27 -1.97
C ARG A 59 9.93 1.94 -1.65
N THR A 60 10.13 1.62 -0.38
CA THR A 60 10.71 0.33 0.07
C THR A 60 9.68 -0.61 0.67
N LEU A 61 8.54 -0.06 1.11
CA LEU A 61 7.42 -0.82 1.65
C LEU A 61 6.10 -0.17 1.22
N GLU A 62 5.12 -0.99 0.89
CA GLU A 62 3.71 -0.64 0.81
C GLU A 62 2.91 -1.63 1.64
N ARG A 63 1.93 -1.17 2.40
CA ARG A 63 0.99 -2.03 3.12
C ARG A 63 -0.41 -1.56 2.88
N GLU A 64 -1.27 -2.47 2.44
CA GLU A 64 -2.70 -2.25 2.34
C GLU A 64 -3.42 -2.91 3.52
N SER A 65 -4.47 -2.27 4.01
CA SER A 65 -5.26 -2.76 5.13
C SER A 65 -6.73 -2.41 4.99
N ASN A 66 -7.61 -3.33 5.37
CA ASN A 66 -9.04 -3.11 5.48
C ASN A 66 -9.44 -2.81 6.92
N TRP A 67 -10.44 -1.95 7.10
CA TRP A 67 -11.05 -1.72 8.40
C TRP A 67 -12.15 -2.75 8.64
N ILE A 68 -11.88 -3.71 9.54
CA ILE A 68 -12.81 -4.80 9.85
C ILE A 68 -13.03 -4.82 11.36
N SER A 69 -14.28 -4.70 11.77
CA SER A 69 -14.70 -4.84 13.17
C SER A 69 -13.93 -3.95 14.16
N GLY A 70 -13.56 -2.74 13.75
CA GLY A 70 -12.85 -1.78 14.61
C GLY A 70 -11.32 -1.92 14.61
N ALA A 71 -10.75 -2.72 13.72
CA ALA A 71 -9.30 -2.88 13.57
C ALA A 71 -8.87 -2.80 12.10
N TRP A 72 -7.64 -2.32 11.87
CA TRP A 72 -6.98 -2.44 10.58
C TRP A 72 -6.40 -3.85 10.44
N LEU A 73 -6.86 -4.60 9.45
CA LEU A 73 -6.33 -5.90 9.07
C LEU A 73 -5.60 -5.75 7.75
N ALA A 74 -4.30 -6.04 7.75
CA ALA A 74 -3.50 -5.99 6.55
C ALA A 74 -3.98 -7.04 5.54
N THR A 75 -4.09 -6.63 4.27
CA THR A 75 -4.44 -7.52 3.15
C THR A 75 -3.20 -7.85 2.35
N ASP A 76 -2.37 -6.84 2.11
CA ASP A 76 -1.21 -6.94 1.24
C ASP A 76 -0.04 -6.21 1.89
N VAL A 77 1.15 -6.77 1.71
CA VAL A 77 2.41 -6.06 1.95
C VAL A 77 3.27 -6.22 0.72
N ASP A 78 3.87 -5.15 0.26
CA ASP A 78 4.89 -5.18 -0.79
C ASP A 78 6.20 -4.62 -0.23
N THR A 79 7.32 -5.23 -0.59
CA THR A 79 8.65 -4.67 -0.34
C THR A 79 9.46 -4.61 -1.61
N PHE A 80 10.31 -3.60 -1.71
CA PHE A 80 11.09 -3.33 -2.91
C PHE A 80 12.56 -3.12 -2.55
N LYS A 81 13.45 -3.68 -3.38
CA LYS A 81 14.87 -3.35 -3.36
C LYS A 81 15.28 -2.73 -4.68
N TYR A 82 16.33 -1.91 -4.60
CA TYR A 82 16.84 -1.17 -5.73
C TYR A 82 18.32 -1.46 -5.91
N ASN A 83 18.73 -1.56 -7.17
CA ASN A 83 20.14 -1.66 -7.53
C ASN A 83 20.84 -0.29 -7.38
N GLY A 84 22.16 -0.26 -7.61
CA GLY A 84 22.96 0.97 -7.52
C GLY A 84 22.61 2.06 -8.56
N LEU A 85 21.78 1.73 -9.56
CA LEU A 85 21.25 2.66 -10.56
C LEU A 85 19.83 3.14 -10.23
N ASN A 86 19.35 2.88 -9.01
CA ASN A 86 18.03 3.28 -8.54
C ASN A 86 16.86 2.58 -9.27
N GLN A 87 17.10 1.40 -9.85
CA GLN A 87 16.07 0.60 -10.51
C GLN A 87 15.62 -0.53 -9.58
N ASN A 88 14.32 -0.80 -9.52
CA ASN A 88 13.79 -1.90 -8.70
C ASN A 88 14.34 -3.24 -9.24
N ASN A 89 15.11 -3.95 -8.43
CA ASN A 89 15.68 -5.24 -8.81
C ASN A 89 15.11 -6.42 -8.02
N GLN A 90 14.20 -6.16 -7.08
CA GLN A 90 13.46 -7.20 -6.38
C GLN A 90 12.16 -6.63 -5.80
N SER A 91 11.05 -7.33 -6.05
CA SER A 91 9.76 -7.10 -5.40
C SER A 91 9.37 -8.34 -4.61
N VAL A 92 8.82 -8.18 -3.42
CA VAL A 92 8.17 -9.27 -2.67
C VAL A 92 6.77 -8.81 -2.28
N HIS A 93 5.77 -9.59 -2.65
CA HIS A 93 4.36 -9.35 -2.34
C HIS A 93 3.85 -10.45 -1.42
N TRP A 94 3.23 -10.06 -0.31
CA TRP A 94 2.57 -10.96 0.64
C TRP A 94 1.05 -10.74 0.56
N ASP A 95 0.33 -11.71 0.00
CA ASP A 95 -1.14 -11.80 0.11
C ASP A 95 -1.46 -12.48 1.44
N ILE A 96 -1.88 -11.66 2.42
CA ILE A 96 -2.13 -12.14 3.78
C ILE A 96 -3.38 -13.03 3.83
N PRO A 97 -4.55 -12.63 3.28
CA PRO A 97 -5.72 -13.50 3.22
C PRO A 97 -5.51 -14.78 2.39
N GLY A 98 -4.78 -14.67 1.28
CA GLY A 98 -4.46 -15.80 0.40
C GLY A 98 -3.35 -16.70 0.94
N ASN A 99 -2.59 -16.24 1.93
CA ASN A 99 -1.43 -16.93 2.49
C ASN A 99 -0.41 -17.33 1.39
N GLU A 100 -0.19 -16.39 0.48
CA GLU A 100 0.70 -16.53 -0.66
C GLU A 100 1.78 -15.44 -0.58
N VAL A 101 3.01 -15.81 -0.91
CA VAL A 101 4.11 -14.87 -1.07
C VAL A 101 4.67 -15.03 -2.47
N THR A 102 4.68 -13.94 -3.23
CA THR A 102 5.38 -13.89 -4.52
C THR A 102 6.63 -13.05 -4.40
N ARG A 103 7.69 -13.45 -5.07
CA ARG A 103 8.93 -12.66 -5.21
C ARG A 103 9.30 -12.60 -6.67
N ASP A 104 9.61 -11.40 -7.15
CA ASP A 104 10.23 -11.18 -8.44
C ASP A 104 11.66 -10.70 -8.23
N ASP A 105 12.62 -11.37 -8.87
CA ASP A 105 13.99 -10.87 -9.02
C ASP A 105 14.15 -10.33 -10.44
N ILE A 106 14.51 -9.04 -10.57
CA ILE A 106 14.50 -8.29 -11.84
C ILE A 106 15.93 -7.94 -12.23
N SER A 107 16.32 -8.34 -13.44
CA SER A 107 17.65 -8.09 -14.01
C SER A 107 17.58 -7.10 -15.16
N TYR A 108 18.61 -6.25 -15.24
CA TYR A 108 18.77 -5.24 -16.28
C TYR A 108 20.10 -5.40 -17.01
N ASP A 109 20.16 -4.96 -18.26
CA ASP A 109 21.41 -4.83 -19.00
C ASP A 109 22.20 -3.60 -18.52
N GLY A 110 23.43 -3.42 -19.05
CA GLY A 110 24.27 -2.27 -18.72
C GLY A 110 23.74 -0.91 -19.21
N SER A 111 22.69 -0.90 -20.04
CA SER A 111 22.00 0.31 -20.48
C SER A 111 20.75 0.60 -19.62
N GLY A 112 20.44 -0.28 -18.66
CA GLY A 112 19.27 -0.18 -17.80
C GLY A 112 17.98 -0.74 -18.40
N ASN A 113 18.02 -1.47 -19.51
CA ASN A 113 16.84 -2.13 -20.07
C ASN A 113 16.56 -3.43 -19.31
N LEU A 114 15.28 -3.75 -19.11
CA LEU A 114 14.87 -5.01 -18.48
C LEU A 114 15.28 -6.20 -19.36
N VAL A 115 15.94 -7.18 -18.76
CA VAL A 115 16.43 -8.40 -19.44
C VAL A 115 15.68 -9.63 -18.97
N GLU A 116 15.43 -9.73 -17.67
CA GLU A 116 14.85 -10.94 -17.08
C GLU A 116 14.03 -10.59 -15.83
N VAL A 117 12.95 -11.34 -15.63
CA VAL A 117 12.20 -11.39 -14.37
C VAL A 117 12.07 -12.86 -14.00
N ILE A 118 12.52 -13.22 -12.80
CA ILE A 118 12.33 -14.56 -12.24
C ILE A 118 11.33 -14.44 -11.10
N SER A 119 10.16 -15.07 -11.29
CA SER A 119 9.09 -15.10 -10.29
C SER A 119 9.12 -16.39 -9.47
N TYR A 120 8.99 -16.24 -8.15
CA TYR A 120 8.88 -17.31 -7.19
C TYR A 120 7.54 -17.19 -6.48
N VAL A 121 6.83 -18.30 -6.31
CA VAL A 121 5.59 -18.36 -5.53
C VAL A 121 5.76 -19.33 -4.38
N PHE A 122 5.40 -18.89 -3.19
CA PHE A 122 5.38 -19.69 -1.98
C PHE A 122 3.97 -19.67 -1.38
N PHE A 123 3.39 -20.86 -1.25
CA PHE A 123 2.14 -21.05 -0.51
C PHE A 123 2.46 -21.48 0.91
N GLY A 124 2.15 -20.62 1.89
CA GLY A 124 2.39 -20.91 3.29
C GLY A 124 2.73 -19.68 4.13
N SER A 125 2.66 -19.87 5.45
CA SER A 125 2.89 -18.80 6.42
C SER A 125 4.36 -18.80 6.88
N TRP A 126 5.09 -17.72 6.60
CA TRP A 126 6.35 -17.41 7.28
C TRP A 126 6.03 -16.72 8.61
N PHE A 127 6.39 -17.35 9.74
CA PHE A 127 6.49 -16.64 11.01
C PHE A 127 7.93 -16.12 11.15
N PRO A 128 8.21 -14.82 10.97
CA PRO A 128 9.49 -14.28 11.38
C PRO A 128 9.61 -14.44 12.89
N LEU A 129 10.69 -15.10 13.34
CA LEU A 129 11.08 -15.10 14.74
C LEU A 129 11.54 -13.67 15.05
N ILE A 130 10.68 -12.88 15.70
CA ILE A 130 11.11 -11.63 16.31
C ILE A 130 11.94 -12.02 17.53
N ALA A 131 13.26 -11.92 17.42
CA ALA A 131 14.11 -11.87 18.60
C ALA A 131 13.80 -10.54 19.31
N MET A 132 13.27 -10.63 20.53
CA MET A 132 13.20 -9.53 21.50
C MET A 132 14.58 -9.19 22.04
#